data_AF-L9XZ08-F1
#
_entry.id   AF-L9XZ08-F1
#
_cell.length_a   1.000
_cell.length_b   1.000
_cell.length_c   1.000
_cell.angle_alpha   90.00
_cell.angle_beta   90.00
_cell.angle_gamma   90.00
#
_symmetry.space_group_name_H-M   'P 1'
#
loop_
_entity.id
_entity.type
_entity.pdbx_description
1 polymer ?
#
loop_
_entity_poly.entity_id
_entity_poly.type
_entity_poly.pdbx_seq_one_letter_code
_entity_poly.pdbx_strand_id
1 'polypeptide(L)'
;MSTYERTAVESDGEPSNEPTARETLDDSEILESEDVDPWKGPFPEYNKYGGLTGFSYVRCRDCGREVLTGRKEFTSHRDGCRFGDDD
;
A
#
# COMPACT_ATOMS: atom_id res chain seq x y z
N MET A 1 55.39 38.93 9.39
CA MET A 1 55.17 39.48 8.03
C MET A 1 55.26 38.31 7.06
N SER A 2 54.22 38.14 6.22
CA SER A 2 54.20 37.44 4.91
C SER A 2 54.57 35.95 4.85
N THR A 3 53.89 35.04 4.13
CA THR A 3 52.81 35.14 3.12
C THR A 3 52.38 33.72 2.70
N TYR A 4 51.10 33.57 2.32
CA TYR A 4 50.42 32.57 1.46
C TYR A 4 51.04 31.18 1.20
N GLU A 5 50.20 30.14 1.27
CA GLU A 5 49.98 29.25 0.12
C GLU A 5 48.55 28.66 0.19
N ARG A 6 47.85 28.78 -0.93
CA ARG A 6 46.44 28.47 -1.16
C ARG A 6 46.42 27.26 -2.10
N THR A 7 45.75 26.17 -1.72
CA THR A 7 45.32 25.16 -2.70
C THR A 7 43.80 25.19 -2.77
N ALA A 8 43.31 25.87 -3.81
CA ALA A 8 41.95 25.73 -4.29
C ALA A 8 41.80 24.31 -4.85
N VAL A 9 40.76 23.59 -4.43
CA VAL A 9 40.18 22.51 -5.21
C VAL A 9 38.87 23.06 -5.75
N GLU A 10 38.89 23.40 -7.04
CA GLU A 10 37.69 23.64 -7.84
C GLU A 10 37.42 22.39 -8.68
N SER A 11 36.20 22.33 -9.20
CA SER A 11 35.70 21.39 -10.21
C SER A 11 35.23 20.04 -9.68
N ASP A 12 34.12 19.48 -10.12
CA ASP A 12 32.95 19.90 -10.91
C ASP A 12 32.06 18.64 -10.84
N GLY A 13 30.76 18.76 -10.63
CA GLY A 13 29.92 17.58 -10.46
C GLY A 13 28.48 17.93 -10.10
N GLU A 14 27.72 18.21 -11.15
CA GLU A 14 26.28 18.41 -11.28
C GLU A 14 25.36 17.98 -10.11
N PRO A 15 24.30 18.77 -9.85
CA PRO A 15 23.23 18.36 -8.96
C PRO A 15 22.44 17.22 -9.62
N SER A 16 22.78 15.97 -9.31
CA SER A 16 21.95 14.83 -9.69
C SER A 16 20.61 14.91 -8.97
N ASN A 17 19.65 15.45 -9.72
CA ASN A 17 18.22 15.33 -9.55
C ASN A 17 17.79 13.87 -9.59
N GLU A 18 17.97 13.14 -8.49
CA GLU A 18 17.10 12.01 -8.23
C GLU A 18 16.06 12.46 -7.20
N PRO A 19 14.80 12.75 -7.60
CA PRO A 19 13.72 12.51 -6.69
C PRO A 19 13.70 11.00 -6.49
N THR A 20 14.41 10.52 -5.47
CA THR A 20 14.15 9.22 -4.90
C THR A 20 12.73 9.33 -4.36
N ALA A 21 11.77 9.06 -5.23
CA ALA A 21 10.39 8.77 -4.87
C ALA A 21 10.48 7.48 -4.07
N ARG A 22 10.89 7.62 -2.80
CA ARG A 22 10.57 6.67 -1.77
C ARG A 22 9.07 6.75 -1.68
N GLU A 23 8.45 5.85 -2.43
CA GLU A 23 7.07 5.46 -2.24
C GLU A 23 6.89 5.37 -0.73
N THR A 24 6.13 6.32 -0.18
CA THR A 24 5.66 6.20 1.19
C THR A 24 4.77 4.97 1.14
N LEU A 25 5.37 3.82 1.46
CA LEU A 25 4.66 2.66 1.96
C LEU A 25 3.94 3.21 3.17
N ASP A 26 2.72 3.69 2.92
CA ASP A 26 1.78 4.10 3.92
C ASP A 26 1.48 2.84 4.71
N ASP A 27 2.32 2.63 5.71
CA ASP A 27 2.15 1.67 6.79
C ASP A 27 0.97 2.16 7.61
N SER A 28 -0.21 2.11 6.99
CA SER A 28 -1.48 2.25 7.66
C SER A 28 -1.63 1.01 8.53
N GLU A 29 -1.13 1.11 9.75
CA GLU A 29 -1.34 0.14 10.82
C GLU A 29 -2.84 0.10 11.14
N ILE A 30 -3.59 -0.67 10.35
CA ILE A 30 -4.99 -0.96 10.58
C ILE A 30 -5.02 -1.83 11.83
N LEU A 31 -5.38 -1.24 12.97
CA LEU A 31 -5.70 -1.93 14.22
C LEU A 31 -6.94 -2.81 13.96
N GLU A 32 -6.74 -3.97 13.35
CA GLU A 32 -7.77 -5.00 13.13
C GLU A 32 -8.28 -5.44 14.51
N SER A 33 -9.45 -4.92 14.90
CA SER A 33 -10.19 -5.44 16.03
C SER A 33 -10.64 -6.84 15.63
N GLU A 34 -9.96 -7.85 16.17
CA GLU A 34 -9.92 -9.23 15.68
C GLU A 34 -11.31 -9.91 15.60
N ASP A 35 -12.32 -9.33 16.27
CA ASP A 35 -13.64 -9.91 16.54
C ASP A 35 -14.85 -9.34 15.74
N VAL A 36 -14.71 -8.31 14.90
CA VAL A 36 -15.92 -7.60 14.37
C VAL A 36 -16.19 -7.75 12.86
N ASP A 37 -15.18 -7.71 11.98
CA ASP A 37 -15.41 -7.77 10.52
C ASP A 37 -14.83 -9.08 9.92
N PRO A 38 -15.61 -9.86 9.15
CA PRO A 38 -15.08 -11.05 8.47
C PRO A 38 -14.10 -10.72 7.33
N TRP A 39 -14.06 -9.45 6.94
CA TRP A 39 -13.25 -8.94 5.85
C TRP A 39 -11.97 -8.28 6.36
N LYS A 40 -10.84 -8.62 5.73
CA LYS A 40 -9.52 -8.01 5.92
C LYS A 40 -9.29 -6.92 4.87
N GLY A 41 -8.72 -5.79 5.26
CA GLY A 41 -8.40 -4.67 4.37
C GLY A 41 -8.74 -3.32 5.00
N PRO A 42 -8.82 -2.22 4.21
CA PRO A 42 -8.84 -2.19 2.75
C PRO A 42 -7.47 -2.34 2.09
N PHE A 43 -7.40 -3.11 1.00
CA PHE A 43 -6.23 -3.25 0.14
C PHE A 43 -6.38 -2.40 -1.13
N PRO A 44 -5.33 -1.73 -1.61
CA PRO A 44 -5.35 -1.02 -2.88
C PRO A 44 -5.51 -1.99 -4.06
N GLU A 45 -6.40 -1.67 -5.00
CA GLU A 45 -6.55 -2.44 -6.24
C GLU A 45 -5.59 -1.90 -7.31
N TYR A 46 -4.86 -2.82 -7.93
CA TYR A 46 -3.88 -2.53 -8.96
C TYR A 46 -4.37 -3.03 -10.32
N ASN A 47 -4.30 -2.17 -11.32
CA ASN A 47 -4.54 -2.55 -12.69
C ASN A 47 -3.45 -3.52 -13.19
N LYS A 48 -3.68 -4.10 -14.37
CA LYS A 48 -2.74 -5.04 -15.01
C LYS A 48 -1.34 -4.49 -15.31
N TYR A 49 -1.14 -3.18 -15.18
CA TYR A 49 0.12 -2.49 -15.40
C TYR A 49 0.80 -2.09 -14.07
N GLY A 50 0.25 -2.48 -12.92
CA GLY A 50 0.78 -2.15 -11.60
C GLY A 50 0.41 -0.77 -11.07
N GLY A 51 -0.43 0.00 -11.78
CA GLY A 51 -0.92 1.29 -11.31
C GLY A 51 -2.18 1.13 -10.43
N LEU A 52 -2.37 2.03 -9.47
CA LEU A 52 -3.59 2.08 -8.66
C LEU A 52 -4.81 2.40 -9.54
N THR A 53 -5.91 1.66 -9.36
CA THR A 53 -7.17 1.98 -10.04
C THR A 53 -8.00 3.03 -9.33
N GLY A 54 -7.63 3.39 -8.10
CA GLY A 54 -8.42 4.23 -7.21
C GLY A 54 -9.53 3.48 -6.49
N PHE A 55 -9.65 2.17 -6.69
CA PHE A 55 -10.53 1.32 -5.90
C PHE A 55 -9.73 0.58 -4.83
N SER A 56 -10.45 0.13 -3.81
CA SER A 56 -9.91 -0.75 -2.78
C SER A 56 -10.78 -1.99 -2.68
N TYR A 57 -10.17 -3.10 -2.28
CA TYR A 57 -10.86 -4.35 -2.04
C TYR A 57 -10.60 -4.85 -0.63
N VAL A 58 -11.48 -5.72 -0.16
CA VAL A 58 -11.34 -6.46 1.08
C VAL A 58 -11.33 -7.95 0.76
N ARG A 59 -10.70 -8.73 1.63
CA ARG A 59 -10.57 -10.18 1.48
C ARG A 59 -11.12 -10.89 2.70
N CYS A 60 -12.02 -11.85 2.52
CA CYS A 60 -12.54 -12.64 3.64
C CYS A 60 -11.39 -13.43 4.29
N ARG A 61 -11.30 -13.39 5.62
CA ARG A 61 -10.28 -14.10 6.40
C ARG A 61 -10.42 -15.62 6.37
N ASP A 62 -11.63 -16.10 6.06
CA ASP A 62 -11.97 -17.53 6.09
C ASP A 62 -12.00 -18.14 4.68
N CYS A 63 -12.91 -17.69 3.81
CA CYS A 63 -13.04 -18.24 2.45
C CYS A 63 -12.12 -17.60 1.40
N GLY A 64 -11.31 -16.61 1.77
CA GLY A 64 -10.36 -15.94 0.86
C GLY A 64 -11.01 -15.13 -0.27
N ARG A 65 -12.33 -14.97 -0.28
CA ARG A 65 -13.06 -14.21 -1.31
C ARG A 65 -12.65 -12.75 -1.28
N GLU A 66 -12.40 -12.17 -2.45
CA GLU A 66 -12.03 -10.76 -2.60
C GLU A 66 -13.19 -9.97 -3.19
N VAL A 67 -13.44 -8.78 -2.64
CA VAL A 67 -14.58 -7.95 -3.00
C VAL A 67 -14.19 -6.49 -2.91
N LEU A 68 -14.62 -5.66 -3.85
CA LEU A 68 -14.45 -4.20 -3.71
C LEU A 68 -15.15 -3.71 -2.43
N THR A 69 -14.52 -2.77 -1.72
CA THR A 69 -15.02 -2.24 -0.43
C THR A 69 -16.49 -1.80 -0.51
N GLY A 70 -16.89 -1.14 -1.60
CA GLY A 70 -18.27 -0.68 -1.84
C GLY A 70 -19.25 -1.76 -2.32
N ARG A 71 -18.83 -3.04 -2.39
CA ARG A 71 -19.69 -4.16 -2.82
C ARG A 71 -19.76 -5.30 -1.80
N LYS A 72 -19.12 -5.14 -0.63
CA LYS A 72 -19.05 -6.20 0.38
C LYS A 72 -20.43 -6.60 0.91
N GLU A 73 -21.34 -5.66 1.05
CA GLU A 73 -22.72 -5.88 1.54
C GLU A 73 -23.60 -6.70 0.58
N PHE A 74 -23.28 -6.71 -0.73
CA PHE A 74 -24.02 -7.46 -1.74
C PHE A 74 -23.35 -8.80 -2.09
N THR A 75 -22.24 -9.12 -1.42
CA THR A 75 -21.43 -10.26 -1.79
C THR A 75 -21.57 -11.38 -0.77
N SER A 76 -22.09 -12.51 -1.23
CA SER A 76 -22.13 -13.75 -0.45
C SER A 76 -20.74 -14.38 -0.32
N HIS A 77 -20.51 -15.01 0.83
CA HIS A 77 -19.34 -15.84 1.05
C HIS A 77 -19.36 -17.12 0.20
N ARG A 78 -18.23 -17.83 0.13
CA ARG A 78 -18.21 -19.17 -0.48
C ARG A 78 -18.88 -20.18 0.44
N ASP A 79 -19.32 -21.28 -0.16
CA ASP A 79 -19.85 -22.44 0.55
C ASP A 79 -18.84 -22.95 1.60
N GLY A 80 -19.33 -23.28 2.80
CA GLY A 80 -18.50 -23.70 3.93
C GLY A 80 -17.71 -22.56 4.62
N CYS A 81 -17.99 -21.30 4.30
CA CYS A 81 -17.38 -20.16 5.00
C CYS A 81 -18.02 -19.96 6.37
N ARG A 82 -17.21 -19.76 7.42
CA ARG A 82 -17.72 -19.55 8.79
C ARG A 82 -18.58 -18.29 8.97
N PHE A 83 -18.46 -17.36 8.03
CA PHE A 83 -19.20 -16.09 7.97
C PHE A 83 -20.30 -16.10 6.89
N GLY A 84 -20.46 -17.22 6.17
CA GLY A 84 -21.57 -17.40 5.24
C GLY A 84 -22.89 -17.59 5.99
N ASP A 85 -23.98 -17.26 5.32
CA ASP A 85 -25.32 -17.65 5.76
C ASP A 85 -25.43 -19.16 5.55
N ASP A 86 -25.58 -19.92 6.63
CA ASP A 86 -25.83 -21.37 6.63
C ASP A 86 -27.32 -21.56 6.27
N ASP A 87 -27.61 -21.92 5.01
CA ASP A 87 -28.96 -22.24 4.50
C ASP A 87 -29.33 -23.71 4.76
#